data_AF-A0A931PUU3-F1
#
_entry.id   AF-A0A931PUU3-F1
#
_cell.length_a   1.000
_cell.length_b   1.000
_cell.length_c   1.000
_cell.angle_alpha   90.00
_cell.angle_beta   90.00
_cell.angle_gamma   90.00
#
_symmetry.space_group_name_H-M   'P 1'
#
loop_
_entity.id
_entity.type
_entity.pdbx_description
1 polymer ?
#
loop_
_entity_poly.entity_id
_entity_poly.type
_entity_poly.pdbx_seq_one_letter_code
_entity_poly.pdbx_strand_id
1 'polypeptide(L)'
;MARLASSFSLLLVVAAFAPADFRTLSRRLEGAKTVEDAVRLVRSDPVAAKDGELLRKLREGESLPADRRFEQLKSEIGLRARFEVDPLSTHAPALAAEIKRSPMYRGLQEKQSANWLAGALERFAKLFEFKKKPPNLNMPNFGPLDWIIPIMWTLLGFGVLFFLYLIARQFAINRSAKRKARAMLEEEEPERTLDEWLTMADQLEAEGRHREAVRCLYLACLLRFDEANVARFERSQTNWEHLRRIDASPRKPAGLDFRTPTRAFDDIWYGMRCKGWEDVAEFRSCYLLVTGALEAKAA
;
A
#
# COMPACT_ATOMS: atom_id res chain seq x y z
N MET A 1 -0.06 38.79 69.85
CA MET A 1 1.40 38.91 70.05
C MET A 1 2.10 38.17 68.92
N ALA A 2 3.13 38.79 68.37
CA ALA A 2 3.87 38.42 67.17
C ALA A 2 4.89 37.27 67.38
N ARG A 3 5.24 36.59 66.27
CA ARG A 3 6.58 36.10 65.84
C ARG A 3 6.40 35.41 64.47
N LEU A 4 6.78 36.03 63.35
CA LEU A 4 8.11 36.10 62.70
C LEU A 4 8.60 34.77 62.06
N ALA A 5 8.65 34.82 60.72
CA ALA A 5 9.69 34.33 59.80
C ALA A 5 10.04 32.83 59.72
N SER A 6 9.92 32.24 58.52
CA SER A 6 11.08 32.09 57.62
C SER A 6 10.72 31.30 56.35
N SER A 7 10.77 32.01 55.23
CA SER A 7 11.37 31.61 53.95
C SER A 7 11.57 30.11 53.67
N PHE A 8 10.76 29.56 52.76
CA PHE A 8 11.20 28.47 51.89
C PHE A 8 11.18 28.93 50.44
N SER A 9 12.40 29.02 49.92
CA SER A 9 12.79 29.32 48.56
C SER A 9 12.00 28.49 47.54
N LEU A 10 11.18 29.14 46.72
CA LEU A 10 10.78 28.59 45.42
C LEU A 10 11.46 29.42 44.35
N LEU A 11 12.74 29.11 44.15
CA LEU A 11 13.47 29.44 42.92
C LEU A 11 12.76 28.71 41.78
N LEU A 12 11.74 29.37 41.22
CA LEU A 12 11.05 28.94 40.02
C LEU A 12 12.05 29.11 38.86
N VAL A 13 12.86 28.08 38.65
CA VAL A 13 13.62 27.88 37.41
C VAL A 13 12.57 27.70 36.32
N VAL A 14 12.12 28.81 35.74
CA VAL A 14 11.46 28.81 34.43
C VAL A 14 12.58 28.56 33.42
N ALA A 15 13.03 27.29 33.34
CA ALA A 15 13.69 26.80 32.16
C ALA A 15 12.61 26.78 31.08
N ALA A 16 12.60 27.84 30.27
CA ALA A 16 11.71 27.98 29.14
C ALA A 16 11.78 26.71 28.27
N PHE A 17 10.73 25.90 28.32
CA PHE A 17 10.42 24.92 27.29
C PHE A 17 10.03 25.71 26.03
N ALA A 18 11.03 26.27 25.35
CA ALA A 18 10.84 26.73 23.99
C ALA A 18 10.63 25.49 23.11
N PRO A 19 9.65 25.49 22.19
CA PRO A 19 9.53 24.44 21.20
C PRO A 19 10.88 24.34 20.47
N ALA A 20 11.43 23.12 20.49
CA ALA A 20 12.67 22.83 19.82
C ALA A 20 12.33 22.75 18.33
N ASP A 21 12.74 23.78 17.58
CA ASP A 21 12.50 23.97 16.15
C ASP A 21 13.80 24.52 15.53
N PHE A 22 14.14 24.15 14.30
CA PHE A 22 15.29 24.69 13.58
C PHE A 22 15.23 26.22 13.43
N ARG A 23 14.04 26.84 13.44
CA ARG A 23 13.90 28.31 13.43
C ARG A 23 14.45 28.98 14.69
N THR A 24 14.18 28.41 15.86
CA THR A 24 14.68 28.95 17.13
C THR A 24 16.17 28.71 17.26
N LEU A 25 16.65 27.56 16.77
CA LEU A 25 18.07 27.25 16.67
C LEU A 25 18.81 28.21 15.73
N SER A 26 18.25 28.53 14.55
CA SER A 26 18.84 29.46 13.59
C SER A 26 19.07 30.85 14.20
N ARG A 27 18.09 31.40 14.94
CA ARG A 27 18.23 32.70 15.62
C ARG A 27 19.31 32.68 16.70
N ARG A 28 19.42 31.58 17.44
CA ARG A 28 20.47 31.40 18.48
C ARG A 28 21.86 31.29 17.84
N LEU A 29 21.94 30.67 16.66
CA LEU A 29 23.17 30.49 15.90
C LEU A 29 23.67 31.81 15.29
N GLU A 30 22.77 32.74 14.94
CA GLU A 30 23.14 34.09 14.49
C GLU A 30 23.88 34.90 15.56
N GLY A 31 23.59 34.66 16.85
CA GLY A 31 24.26 35.30 17.98
C GLY A 31 25.58 34.65 18.42
N ALA A 32 25.95 33.50 17.85
CA ALA A 32 27.21 32.84 18.16
C ALA A 32 28.39 33.63 17.57
N LYS A 33 29.49 33.74 18.32
CA LYS A 33 30.71 34.46 17.90
C LYS A 33 31.83 33.54 17.44
N THR A 34 31.79 32.27 17.86
CA THR A 34 32.82 31.27 17.54
C THR A 34 32.17 30.02 16.96
N VAL A 35 32.98 29.23 16.23
CA VAL A 35 32.53 27.98 15.61
C VAL A 35 32.24 26.94 16.67
N GLU A 36 33.06 26.90 17.72
CA GLU A 36 32.96 25.99 18.84
C GLU A 36 31.64 26.21 19.60
N ASP A 37 31.24 27.46 19.81
CA ASP A 37 29.97 27.80 20.43
C ASP A 37 28.78 27.38 19.57
N ALA A 38 28.86 27.58 18.24
CA ALA A 38 27.79 27.15 17.34
C ALA A 38 27.69 25.62 17.25
N VAL A 39 28.80 24.89 17.18
CA VAL A 39 28.79 23.43 17.18
C VAL A 39 28.24 22.90 18.50
N ARG A 40 28.58 23.54 19.63
CA ARG A 40 28.03 23.19 20.94
C ARG A 40 26.52 23.41 21.01
N LEU A 41 26.04 24.54 20.50
CA LEU A 41 24.61 24.85 20.43
C LEU A 41 23.85 23.78 19.64
N VAL A 42 24.37 23.39 18.47
CA VAL A 42 23.75 22.39 17.60
C VAL A 42 23.72 20.99 18.24
N ARG A 43 24.82 20.57 18.89
CA ARG A 43 24.86 19.29 19.61
C ARG A 43 23.96 19.25 20.84
N SER A 44 23.70 20.40 21.46
CA SER A 44 22.83 20.51 22.63
C SER A 44 21.35 20.68 22.30
N ASP A 45 21.01 20.94 21.04
CA ASP A 45 19.64 21.20 20.62
C ASP A 45 18.85 19.89 20.43
N PRO A 46 17.63 19.75 20.97
CA PRO A 46 16.87 18.51 20.93
C PRO A 46 16.46 18.05 19.52
N VAL A 47 16.34 18.97 18.55
CA VAL A 47 15.99 18.64 17.17
C VAL A 47 17.26 18.34 16.39
N ALA A 48 18.23 19.24 16.45
CA ALA A 48 19.43 19.10 15.65
C ALA A 48 20.32 17.94 16.09
N ALA A 49 20.30 17.56 17.38
CA ALA A 49 20.99 16.36 17.88
C ALA A 49 20.39 15.04 17.36
N LYS A 50 19.15 15.04 16.84
CA LYS A 50 18.50 13.86 16.23
C LYS A 50 18.67 13.82 14.71
N ASP A 51 19.11 14.90 14.09
CA ASP A 51 19.38 14.97 12.65
C ASP A 51 20.76 14.35 12.37
N GLY A 52 20.77 13.04 12.09
CA GLY A 52 21.98 12.28 11.81
C GLY A 52 22.76 12.80 10.59
N GLU A 53 22.08 13.39 9.62
CA GLU A 53 22.70 13.94 8.41
C GLU A 53 23.40 15.27 8.71
N LEU A 54 22.79 16.13 9.53
CA LEU A 54 23.41 17.36 10.02
C LEU A 54 24.67 17.05 10.86
N LEU A 55 24.58 16.06 11.75
CA LEU A 55 25.71 15.63 12.58
C LEU A 55 26.84 14.98 11.77
N ARG A 56 26.51 14.25 10.70
CA ARG A 56 27.49 13.69 9.76
C ARG A 56 28.24 14.79 9.03
N LYS A 57 27.53 15.76 8.46
CA LYS A 57 28.15 16.92 7.78
C LYS A 57 29.01 17.77 8.72
N LEU A 58 28.60 17.91 9.99
CA LEU A 58 29.39 18.60 11.01
C LEU A 58 30.74 17.93 11.30
N ARG A 59 30.78 16.60 11.20
CA ARG A 59 31.99 15.78 11.35
C ARG A 59 32.86 15.85 10.11
N GLU A 60 32.26 15.76 8.92
CA GLU A 60 32.97 15.86 7.64
C GLU A 60 33.57 17.25 7.42
N GLY A 61 32.91 18.30 7.92
CA GLY A 61 33.41 19.67 7.86
C GLY A 61 34.50 20.02 8.89
N GLU A 62 34.98 19.07 9.70
CA GLU A 62 36.08 19.33 10.66
C GLU A 62 37.40 19.69 9.98
N SER A 63 37.62 19.27 8.73
CA SER A 63 38.81 19.59 7.95
C SER A 63 38.77 20.98 7.30
N LEU A 64 37.65 21.71 7.42
CA LEU A 64 37.50 23.04 6.83
C LEU A 64 38.05 24.14 7.77
N PRO A 65 38.56 25.26 7.21
CA PRO A 65 38.88 26.44 8.01
C PRO A 65 37.67 26.91 8.84
N ALA A 66 37.94 27.37 10.06
CA ALA A 66 36.93 27.77 11.05
C ALA A 66 35.84 28.68 10.43
N ASP A 67 36.24 29.71 9.68
CA ASP A 67 35.32 30.67 9.07
C ASP A 67 34.34 30.01 8.07
N ARG A 68 34.84 29.09 7.23
CA ARG A 68 34.01 28.38 6.26
C ARG A 68 33.08 27.37 6.92
N ARG A 69 33.57 26.70 7.97
CA ARG A 69 32.78 25.77 8.77
C ARG A 69 31.61 26.49 9.46
N PHE A 70 31.84 27.72 9.93
CA PHE A 70 30.81 28.55 10.55
C PHE A 70 29.68 28.92 9.57
N GLU A 71 30.04 29.41 8.39
CA GLU A 71 29.08 29.82 7.36
C GLU A 71 28.31 28.62 6.80
N GLN A 72 28.98 27.49 6.60
CA GLN A 72 28.31 26.26 6.18
C GLN A 72 27.28 25.81 7.22
N LEU A 73 27.60 25.87 8.51
CA LEU A 73 26.66 25.51 9.58
C LEU A 73 25.44 26.44 9.61
N LYS A 74 25.64 27.76 9.44
CA LYS A 74 24.56 28.74 9.36
C LYS A 74 23.64 28.49 8.17
N SER A 75 24.20 28.24 7.00
CA SER A 75 23.40 27.97 5.79
C SER A 75 22.57 26.68 5.91
N GLU A 76 23.17 25.61 6.42
CA GLU A 76 22.51 24.30 6.58
C GLU A 76 21.34 24.35 7.57
N ILE A 77 21.49 25.08 8.68
CA ILE A 77 20.43 25.26 9.68
C ILE A 77 19.38 26.25 9.15
N GLY A 78 19.80 27.31 8.46
CA GLY A 78 18.89 28.29 7.85
C GLY A 78 18.00 27.67 6.76
N LEU A 79 18.51 26.74 5.96
CA LEU A 79 17.71 25.98 5.00
C LEU A 79 16.67 25.11 5.71
N ARG A 80 17.08 24.35 6.72
CA ARG A 80 16.16 23.51 7.51
C ARG A 80 15.07 24.33 8.19
N ALA A 81 15.42 25.48 8.77
CA ALA A 81 14.47 26.42 9.38
C ALA A 81 13.40 26.94 8.39
N ARG A 82 13.75 27.08 7.10
CA ARG A 82 12.81 27.49 6.04
C ARG A 82 11.87 26.37 5.61
N PHE A 83 12.34 25.12 5.63
CA PHE A 83 11.55 23.95 5.21
C PHE A 83 10.84 23.25 6.37
N GLU A 84 11.13 23.63 7.60
CA GLU A 84 10.38 23.19 8.77
C GLU A 84 8.93 23.69 8.67
N VAL A 85 8.05 22.73 8.36
CA VAL A 85 6.61 22.92 8.34
C VAL A 85 6.16 23.06 9.77
N ASP A 86 5.61 24.22 10.10
CA ASP A 86 5.09 24.53 11.43
C ASP A 86 4.10 23.44 11.86
N PRO A 87 4.42 22.60 12.87
CA PRO A 87 3.49 21.58 13.37
C PRO A 87 2.23 22.22 13.96
N LEU A 88 2.30 23.50 14.32
CA LEU A 88 1.21 24.31 14.85
C LEU A 88 0.48 25.12 13.77
N SER A 89 0.72 24.88 12.48
CA SER A 89 -0.15 25.41 11.44
C SER A 89 -1.53 24.73 11.50
N THR A 90 -2.39 25.27 12.36
CA THR A 90 -3.82 24.99 12.56
C THR A 90 -4.65 25.06 11.27
N HIS A 91 -4.03 25.44 10.15
CA HIS A 91 -4.63 25.57 8.84
C HIS A 91 -4.41 24.36 7.93
N ALA A 92 -3.62 23.34 8.28
CA ALA A 92 -3.49 22.13 7.46
C ALA A 92 -4.82 21.42 7.15
N PRO A 93 -5.74 21.19 8.12
CA PRO A 93 -7.05 20.62 7.81
C PRO A 93 -7.96 21.60 7.05
N ALA A 94 -7.81 22.92 7.27
CA ALA A 94 -8.58 23.95 6.58
C ALA A 94 -8.16 24.09 5.10
N LEU A 95 -6.86 24.12 4.82
CA LEU A 95 -6.30 24.07 3.47
C LEU A 95 -6.66 22.76 2.78
N ALA A 96 -6.60 21.61 3.48
CA ALA A 96 -7.03 20.35 2.91
C ALA A 96 -8.53 20.35 2.58
N ALA A 97 -9.37 20.97 3.42
CA ALA A 97 -10.80 21.14 3.14
C ALA A 97 -11.05 22.12 1.98
N GLU A 98 -10.24 23.16 1.84
CA GLU A 98 -10.33 24.16 0.78
C GLU A 98 -9.86 23.62 -0.57
N ILE A 99 -8.74 22.88 -0.61
CA ILE A 99 -8.26 22.16 -1.79
C ILE A 99 -9.32 21.17 -2.27
N LYS A 100 -9.95 20.43 -1.35
CA LYS A 100 -11.07 19.51 -1.65
C LYS A 100 -12.32 20.23 -2.19
N ARG A 101 -12.54 21.50 -1.83
CA ARG A 101 -13.68 22.30 -2.31
C ARG A 101 -13.44 22.96 -3.67
N SER A 102 -12.19 23.03 -4.10
CA SER A 102 -11.82 23.64 -5.39
C SER A 102 -12.47 22.89 -6.58
N PRO A 103 -12.85 23.60 -7.66
CA PRO A 103 -13.54 23.00 -8.81
C PRO A 103 -12.79 21.83 -9.46
N MET A 104 -11.46 21.83 -9.34
CA MET A 104 -10.55 20.81 -9.87
C MET A 104 -10.76 19.43 -9.22
N TYR A 105 -11.15 19.38 -7.94
CA TYR A 105 -11.36 18.13 -7.19
C TYR A 105 -12.83 17.71 -7.08
N ARG A 106 -13.78 18.62 -7.36
CA ARG A 106 -15.23 18.34 -7.32
C ARG A 106 -15.65 17.28 -8.36
N GLY A 107 -14.96 17.19 -9.48
CA GLY A 107 -15.28 16.25 -10.57
C GLY A 107 -15.01 14.77 -10.28
N LEU A 108 -14.19 14.44 -9.27
CA LEU A 108 -13.79 13.05 -8.98
C LEU A 108 -14.67 12.33 -7.95
N GLN A 109 -15.44 13.06 -7.13
CA GLN A 109 -16.16 12.48 -6.00
C GLN A 109 -17.68 12.38 -6.20
N GLU A 110 -18.27 13.14 -7.13
CA GLU A 110 -19.72 13.42 -7.09
C GLU A 110 -20.60 12.60 -8.05
N LYS A 111 -20.10 11.60 -8.80
CA LYS A 111 -20.95 10.90 -9.78
C LYS A 111 -21.03 9.38 -9.80
N GLN A 112 -20.39 8.59 -8.93
CA GLN A 112 -20.54 7.13 -9.05
C GLN A 112 -20.54 6.27 -7.78
N SER A 113 -20.12 6.75 -6.61
CA SER A 113 -19.94 5.86 -5.45
C SER A 113 -21.14 5.75 -4.51
N ALA A 114 -21.96 6.81 -4.36
CA ALA A 114 -23.02 6.84 -3.34
C ALA A 114 -24.32 6.13 -3.76
N ASN A 115 -24.75 6.28 -5.02
CA ASN A 115 -26.09 5.84 -5.43
C ASN A 115 -26.21 4.32 -5.62
N TRP A 116 -25.16 3.63 -6.06
CA TRP A 116 -25.22 2.18 -6.28
C TRP A 116 -25.14 1.40 -4.95
N LEU A 117 -24.37 1.90 -3.97
CA LEU A 117 -24.21 1.25 -2.66
C LEU A 117 -25.47 1.40 -1.81
N ALA A 118 -26.09 2.59 -1.83
CA ALA A 118 -27.39 2.82 -1.21
C ALA A 118 -28.48 1.94 -1.84
N GLY A 119 -28.50 1.83 -3.18
CA GLY A 119 -29.44 0.97 -3.90
C GLY A 119 -29.24 -0.52 -3.64
N ALA A 120 -28.00 -0.97 -3.40
CA ALA A 120 -27.70 -2.36 -3.05
C ALA A 120 -28.14 -2.70 -1.62
N LEU A 121 -27.95 -1.79 -0.66
CA LEU A 121 -28.37 -1.96 0.73
C LEU A 121 -29.90 -1.99 0.85
N GLU A 122 -30.62 -1.16 0.09
CA GLU A 122 -32.09 -1.13 0.09
C GLU A 122 -32.68 -2.43 -0.47
N ARG A 123 -32.06 -3.00 -1.52
CA ARG A 123 -32.46 -4.30 -2.08
C ARG A 123 -32.23 -5.45 -1.09
N PHE A 124 -31.17 -5.37 -0.28
CA PHE A 124 -30.90 -6.34 0.79
C PHE A 124 -31.87 -6.20 1.97
N ALA A 125 -32.23 -4.96 2.36
CA ALA A 125 -33.20 -4.72 3.42
C ALA A 125 -34.61 -5.24 3.05
N LYS A 126 -35.03 -5.06 1.80
CA LYS A 126 -36.30 -5.62 1.28
C LYS A 126 -36.34 -7.15 1.27
N LEU A 127 -35.19 -7.83 1.22
CA LEU A 127 -35.11 -9.29 1.30
C LEU A 127 -35.35 -9.82 2.73
N PHE A 128 -35.09 -8.99 3.75
CA PHE A 128 -35.25 -9.33 5.16
C PHE A 128 -36.57 -8.83 5.78
N GLU A 129 -37.31 -7.96 5.10
CA GLU A 129 -38.69 -7.63 5.45
C GLU A 129 -39.70 -8.71 5.02
N PHE A 130 -39.40 -9.98 5.34
CA PHE A 130 -40.43 -11.01 5.34
C PHE A 130 -41.41 -10.68 6.48
N LYS A 131 -42.60 -10.20 6.09
CA LYS A 131 -43.74 -9.85 6.94
C LYS A 131 -43.78 -10.63 8.25
N LYS A 132 -43.54 -9.94 9.36
CA LYS A 132 -44.02 -10.38 10.68
C LYS A 132 -45.55 -10.31 10.71
N LYS A 133 -46.19 -11.40 10.33
CA LYS A 133 -47.42 -11.85 10.98
C LYS A 133 -47.16 -13.27 11.42
N PRO A 134 -47.01 -13.57 12.73
CA PRO A 134 -47.07 -14.97 13.13
C PRO A 134 -48.47 -15.46 12.71
N PRO A 135 -48.58 -16.47 11.85
CA PRO A 135 -49.85 -17.15 11.72
C PRO A 135 -50.07 -17.82 13.08
N ASN A 136 -51.28 -17.70 13.63
CA ASN A 136 -51.66 -18.43 14.83
C ASN A 136 -51.70 -19.93 14.46
N LEU A 137 -50.54 -20.58 14.45
CA LEU A 137 -50.42 -22.02 14.32
C LEU A 137 -50.85 -22.60 15.66
N ASN A 138 -52.09 -23.07 15.74
CA ASN A 138 -52.43 -24.12 16.69
C ASN A 138 -51.61 -25.36 16.31
N MET A 139 -50.45 -25.51 16.93
CA MET A 139 -49.65 -26.73 16.76
C MET A 139 -50.40 -27.90 17.42
N PRO A 140 -50.63 -29.01 16.70
CA PRO A 140 -51.12 -30.24 17.31
C PRO A 140 -50.13 -30.68 18.39
N ASN A 141 -50.64 -31.08 19.55
CA ASN A 141 -49.82 -31.54 20.67
C ASN A 141 -49.16 -32.89 20.31
N PHE A 142 -47.87 -32.89 19.97
CA PHE A 142 -47.12 -34.07 19.52
C PHE A 142 -46.34 -34.76 20.66
N GLY A 143 -47.00 -35.05 21.78
CA GLY A 143 -46.59 -36.08 22.75
C GLY A 143 -45.07 -36.19 23.08
N PRO A 144 -44.53 -37.40 23.32
CA PRO A 144 -43.19 -37.62 23.89
C PRO A 144 -42.01 -37.33 22.95
N LEU A 145 -42.22 -36.56 21.86
CA LEU A 145 -41.18 -36.19 20.88
C LEU A 145 -40.69 -34.74 21.02
N ASP A 146 -41.26 -33.95 21.94
CA ASP A 146 -40.90 -32.54 22.16
C ASP A 146 -39.45 -32.31 22.58
N TRP A 147 -38.77 -33.32 23.13
CA TRP A 147 -37.35 -33.24 23.48
C TRP A 147 -36.42 -33.31 22.26
N ILE A 148 -36.90 -33.78 21.10
CA ILE A 148 -36.09 -33.86 19.87
C ILE A 148 -35.95 -32.50 19.20
N ILE A 149 -36.96 -31.63 19.33
CA ILE A 149 -36.98 -30.29 18.73
C ILE A 149 -35.78 -29.43 19.20
N PRO A 150 -35.50 -29.24 20.50
CA PRO A 150 -34.36 -28.43 20.95
C PRO A 150 -33.01 -29.05 20.57
N ILE A 151 -32.91 -30.39 20.52
CA ILE A 151 -31.70 -31.09 20.09
C ILE A 151 -31.42 -30.81 18.60
N MET A 152 -32.45 -30.83 17.76
CA MET A 152 -32.32 -30.51 16.33
C MET A 152 -31.85 -29.07 16.09
N TRP A 153 -32.43 -28.09 16.81
CA TRP A 153 -32.02 -26.68 16.71
C TRP A 153 -30.61 -26.44 17.24
N THR A 154 -30.21 -27.17 18.29
CA THR A 154 -28.86 -27.11 18.84
C THR A 154 -27.85 -27.67 17.85
N LEU A 155 -28.14 -28.83 17.25
CA LEU A 155 -27.31 -29.43 16.21
C LEU A 155 -27.19 -28.54 14.97
N LEU A 156 -28.31 -27.92 14.55
CA LEU A 156 -28.33 -26.97 13.44
C LEU A 156 -27.49 -25.72 13.75
N GLY A 157 -27.59 -25.18 14.95
CA GLY A 157 -26.78 -24.05 15.41
C GLY A 157 -25.29 -24.37 15.42
N PHE A 158 -24.91 -25.55 15.92
CA PHE A 158 -23.52 -26.04 15.85
C PHE A 158 -23.05 -26.23 14.41
N GLY A 159 -23.88 -26.77 13.52
CA GLY A 159 -23.57 -26.93 12.10
C GLY A 159 -23.33 -25.58 11.41
N VAL A 160 -24.17 -24.58 11.67
CA VAL A 160 -23.99 -23.21 11.15
C VAL A 160 -22.72 -22.58 11.71
N LEU A 161 -22.45 -22.71 13.01
CA LEU A 161 -21.25 -22.15 13.62
C LEU A 161 -19.98 -22.82 13.10
N PHE A 162 -20.00 -24.14 12.91
CA PHE A 162 -18.92 -24.90 12.29
C PHE A 162 -18.70 -24.49 10.84
N PHE A 163 -19.77 -24.31 10.06
CA PHE A 163 -19.70 -23.84 8.67
C PHE A 163 -19.14 -22.41 8.59
N LEU A 164 -19.57 -21.50 9.46
CA LEU A 164 -19.02 -20.15 9.58
C LEU A 164 -17.55 -20.17 10.02
N TYR A 165 -17.17 -21.07 10.91
CA TYR A 165 -15.78 -21.28 11.30
C TYR A 165 -14.93 -21.77 10.13
N LEU A 166 -15.41 -22.72 9.32
CA LEU A 166 -14.73 -23.19 8.11
C LEU A 166 -14.56 -22.07 7.08
N ILE A 167 -15.61 -21.26 6.85
CA ILE A 167 -15.53 -20.08 5.99
C ILE A 167 -14.50 -19.09 6.54
N ALA A 168 -14.58 -18.75 7.82
CA ALA A 168 -13.65 -17.81 8.46
C ALA A 168 -12.19 -18.31 8.37
N ARG A 169 -11.96 -19.62 8.57
CA ARG A 169 -10.65 -20.26 8.42
C ARG A 169 -10.15 -20.20 6.97
N GLN A 170 -11.01 -20.49 5.99
CA GLN A 170 -10.66 -20.41 4.57
C GLN A 170 -10.31 -18.97 4.16
N PHE A 171 -11.09 -17.98 4.61
CA PHE A 171 -10.81 -16.57 4.34
C PHE A 171 -9.58 -16.05 5.09
N ALA A 172 -9.27 -16.56 6.28
CA ALA A 172 -8.07 -16.19 7.03
C ALA A 172 -6.79 -16.76 6.37
N ILE A 173 -6.82 -18.01 5.91
CA ILE A 173 -5.73 -18.63 5.14
C ILE A 173 -5.52 -17.86 3.83
N ASN A 174 -6.59 -17.52 3.11
CA ASN A 174 -6.52 -16.74 1.87
C ASN A 174 -6.05 -15.29 2.08
N ARG A 175 -6.35 -14.64 3.22
CA ARG A 175 -5.79 -13.30 3.54
C ARG A 175 -4.30 -13.35 3.84
N SER A 176 -3.84 -14.40 4.53
CA SER A 176 -2.42 -14.65 4.80
C SER A 176 -1.65 -14.93 3.50
N ALA A 177 -2.17 -15.80 2.62
CA ALA A 177 -1.58 -16.11 1.32
C ALA A 177 -1.60 -14.90 0.37
N LYS A 178 -2.72 -14.15 0.33
CA LYS A 178 -2.82 -12.90 -0.42
C LYS A 178 -1.82 -11.86 0.07
N ARG A 179 -1.57 -11.76 1.38
CA ARG A 179 -0.54 -10.87 1.93
C ARG A 179 0.87 -11.39 1.65
N LYS A 180 1.10 -12.70 1.70
CA LYS A 180 2.41 -13.32 1.40
C LYS A 180 2.80 -13.23 -0.06
N ALA A 181 1.89 -13.53 -0.97
CA ALA A 181 2.17 -13.41 -2.39
C ALA A 181 2.16 -11.95 -2.84
N ARG A 182 1.34 -11.09 -2.25
CA ARG A 182 1.47 -9.65 -2.47
C ARG A 182 2.80 -9.12 -1.93
N ALA A 183 3.26 -9.58 -0.76
CA ALA A 183 4.59 -9.27 -0.24
C ALA A 183 5.72 -9.88 -1.08
N MET A 184 5.60 -11.11 -1.59
CA MET A 184 6.59 -11.72 -2.51
C MET A 184 6.66 -11.06 -3.89
N LEU A 185 5.61 -10.32 -4.27
CA LEU A 185 5.52 -9.55 -5.50
C LEU A 185 5.84 -8.06 -5.28
N GLU A 186 5.65 -7.52 -4.08
CA GLU A 186 5.93 -6.12 -3.69
C GLU A 186 7.32 -5.91 -3.07
N GLU A 187 7.92 -6.93 -2.43
CA GLU A 187 9.34 -6.95 -2.06
C GLU A 187 10.15 -7.15 -3.35
N GLU A 188 10.58 -6.03 -3.95
CA GLU A 188 11.58 -5.95 -5.04
C GLU A 188 11.73 -7.26 -5.83
N GLU A 189 10.70 -7.58 -6.63
CA GLU A 189 10.52 -8.81 -7.41
C GLU A 189 11.90 -9.44 -7.74
N PRO A 190 12.41 -10.47 -7.05
CA PRO A 190 13.75 -11.01 -7.33
C PRO A 190 13.85 -11.42 -8.81
N GLU A 191 15.05 -11.50 -9.39
CA GLU A 191 15.25 -12.05 -10.75
C GLU A 191 14.80 -13.51 -10.76
N ARG A 192 13.50 -13.69 -10.94
CA ARG A 192 12.86 -15.00 -11.02
C ARG A 192 13.00 -15.54 -12.42
N THR A 193 13.32 -16.83 -12.48
CA THR A 193 13.44 -17.54 -13.75
C THR A 193 12.06 -17.79 -14.36
N LEU A 194 12.03 -18.12 -15.65
CA LEU A 194 10.80 -18.48 -16.36
C LEU A 194 10.01 -19.59 -15.64
N ASP A 195 10.69 -20.66 -15.23
CA ASP A 195 10.08 -21.83 -14.59
C ASP A 195 9.44 -21.48 -13.23
N GLU A 196 10.06 -20.55 -12.49
CA GLU A 196 9.50 -20.04 -11.24
C GLU A 196 8.20 -19.29 -11.46
N TRP A 197 8.09 -18.50 -12.53
CA TRP A 197 6.85 -17.81 -12.87
C TRP A 197 5.73 -18.76 -13.27
N LEU A 198 6.04 -19.81 -14.02
CA LEU A 198 5.06 -20.84 -14.38
C LEU A 198 4.59 -21.62 -13.15
N THR A 199 5.52 -22.05 -12.30
CA THR A 199 5.20 -22.74 -11.04
C THR A 199 4.34 -21.86 -10.13
N MET A 200 4.66 -20.56 -10.03
CA MET A 200 3.88 -19.60 -9.26
C MET A 200 2.48 -19.41 -9.84
N ALA A 201 2.33 -19.38 -11.16
CA ALA A 201 1.03 -19.30 -11.81
C ALA A 201 0.13 -20.49 -11.43
N ASP A 202 0.67 -21.70 -11.45
CA ASP A 202 -0.04 -22.93 -11.10
C ASP A 202 -0.48 -22.92 -9.62
N GLN A 203 0.41 -22.50 -8.72
CA GLN A 203 0.09 -22.37 -7.30
C GLN A 203 -1.04 -21.36 -7.06
N LEU A 204 -0.94 -20.18 -7.69
CA LEU A 204 -1.93 -19.12 -7.55
C LEU A 204 -3.29 -19.51 -8.15
N GLU A 205 -3.28 -20.26 -9.25
CA GLU A 205 -4.50 -20.82 -9.84
C GLU A 205 -5.18 -21.81 -8.89
N ALA A 206 -4.43 -22.73 -8.29
CA ALA A 206 -4.94 -23.68 -7.30
C ALA A 206 -5.48 -22.99 -6.03
N GLU A 207 -4.93 -21.83 -5.66
CA GLU A 207 -5.42 -21.00 -4.55
C GLU A 207 -6.67 -20.17 -4.91
N GLY A 208 -7.16 -20.22 -6.15
CA GLY A 208 -8.28 -19.39 -6.64
C GLY A 208 -7.90 -17.93 -6.89
N ARG A 209 -6.61 -17.64 -6.97
CA ARG A 209 -6.02 -16.30 -7.15
C ARG A 209 -5.70 -16.05 -8.62
N HIS A 210 -6.76 -16.14 -9.42
CA HIS A 210 -6.69 -16.13 -10.88
C HIS A 210 -6.03 -14.87 -11.46
N ARG A 211 -6.29 -13.71 -10.88
CA ARG A 211 -5.70 -12.45 -11.36
C ARG A 211 -4.19 -12.40 -11.16
N GLU A 212 -3.70 -12.90 -10.02
CA GLU A 212 -2.26 -13.01 -9.77
C GLU A 212 -1.62 -14.10 -10.64
N ALA A 213 -2.32 -15.21 -10.90
CA ALA A 213 -1.87 -16.24 -11.84
C ALA A 213 -1.71 -15.69 -13.28
N VAL A 214 -2.69 -14.92 -13.76
CA VAL A 214 -2.62 -14.22 -15.06
C VAL A 214 -1.39 -13.31 -15.15
N ARG A 215 -1.05 -12.58 -14.07
CA ARG A 215 0.17 -11.76 -14.03
C ARG A 215 1.44 -12.60 -14.18
N CYS A 216 1.52 -13.73 -13.48
CA CYS A 216 2.68 -14.61 -13.58
C CYS A 216 2.84 -15.16 -15.01
N LEU A 217 1.74 -15.57 -15.65
CA LEU A 217 1.73 -16.03 -17.04
C LEU A 217 2.11 -14.93 -18.02
N TYR A 218 1.63 -13.70 -17.82
CA TYR A 218 2.00 -12.56 -18.67
C TYR A 218 3.49 -12.23 -18.57
N LEU A 219 4.05 -12.23 -17.34
CA LEU A 219 5.48 -12.04 -17.14
C LEU A 219 6.29 -13.17 -17.79
N ALA A 220 5.85 -14.42 -17.65
CA ALA A 220 6.48 -15.56 -18.33
C ALA A 220 6.54 -15.37 -19.85
N CYS A 221 5.47 -14.85 -20.49
CA CYS A 221 5.50 -14.49 -21.91
C CYS A 221 6.60 -13.46 -22.24
N LEU A 222 6.75 -12.41 -21.43
CA LEU A 222 7.79 -11.40 -21.63
C LEU A 222 9.20 -11.99 -21.49
N LEU A 223 9.41 -12.86 -20.51
CA LEU A 223 10.68 -13.59 -20.34
C LEU A 223 10.98 -14.53 -21.52
N ARG A 224 9.97 -15.18 -22.11
CA ARG A 224 10.18 -15.97 -23.35
C ARG A 224 10.66 -15.12 -24.51
N PHE A 225 10.16 -13.89 -24.66
CA PHE A 225 10.67 -12.98 -25.67
C PHE A 225 12.11 -12.54 -25.39
N ASP A 226 12.51 -12.45 -24.12
CA ASP A 226 13.89 -12.14 -23.73
C ASP A 226 14.83 -13.32 -24.03
N GLU A 227 14.47 -14.54 -23.59
CA GLU A 227 15.23 -15.77 -23.85
C GLU A 227 15.44 -16.01 -25.36
N ALA A 228 14.40 -15.76 -26.17
CA ALA A 228 14.47 -15.84 -27.62
C ALA A 228 15.21 -14.65 -28.29
N ASN A 229 15.79 -13.74 -27.49
CA ASN A 229 16.48 -12.54 -27.94
C ASN A 229 15.64 -11.63 -28.86
N VAL A 230 14.31 -11.66 -28.70
CA VAL A 230 13.36 -10.81 -29.44
C VAL A 230 13.32 -9.43 -28.81
N ALA A 231 13.10 -9.35 -27.51
CA ALA A 231 13.09 -8.10 -26.76
C ALA A 231 13.49 -8.36 -25.31
N ARG A 232 14.49 -7.61 -24.82
CA ARG A 232 14.95 -7.73 -23.43
C ARG A 232 13.86 -7.36 -22.44
N PHE A 233 13.73 -8.14 -21.37
CA PHE A 233 12.85 -7.81 -20.25
C PHE A 233 13.53 -6.78 -19.34
N GLU A 234 12.81 -5.70 -19.02
CA GLU A 234 13.28 -4.53 -18.28
C GLU A 234 12.16 -4.02 -17.39
N ARG A 235 12.30 -4.17 -16.08
CA ARG A 235 11.22 -3.93 -15.11
C ARG A 235 10.75 -2.48 -15.00
N SER A 236 11.62 -1.54 -15.33
CA SER A 236 11.28 -0.11 -15.36
C SER A 236 10.34 0.24 -16.50
N GLN A 237 10.18 -0.65 -17.49
CA GLN A 237 9.34 -0.41 -18.64
C GLN A 237 7.89 -0.82 -18.38
N THR A 238 6.99 -0.10 -19.02
CA THR A 238 5.57 -0.42 -19.04
C THR A 238 5.28 -1.60 -19.97
N ASN A 239 4.15 -2.27 -19.76
CA ASN A 239 3.68 -3.36 -20.64
C ASN A 239 3.66 -2.95 -22.12
N TRP A 240 3.25 -1.71 -22.40
CA TRP A 240 3.18 -1.16 -23.76
C TRP A 240 4.55 -0.83 -24.36
N GLU A 241 5.55 -0.52 -23.53
CA GLU A 241 6.93 -0.36 -24.00
C GLU A 241 7.55 -1.69 -24.39
N HIS A 242 7.33 -2.75 -23.59
CA HIS A 242 7.69 -4.11 -23.99
C HIS A 242 7.04 -4.51 -25.31
N LEU A 243 5.72 -4.31 -25.43
CA LEU A 243 5.01 -4.62 -26.67
C LEU A 243 5.59 -3.86 -27.87
N ARG A 244 5.88 -2.56 -27.73
CA ARG A 244 6.50 -1.77 -28.81
C ARG A 244 7.86 -2.33 -29.22
N ARG A 245 8.69 -2.78 -28.27
CA ARG A 245 9.98 -3.41 -28.56
C ARG A 245 9.85 -4.76 -29.24
N ILE A 246 8.90 -5.58 -28.79
CA ILE A 246 8.58 -6.88 -29.41
C ILE A 246 8.12 -6.65 -30.85
N ASP A 247 7.20 -5.71 -31.08
CA ASP A 247 6.67 -5.37 -32.41
C ASP A 247 7.76 -4.81 -33.34
N ALA A 248 8.72 -4.04 -32.81
CA ALA A 248 9.83 -3.49 -33.58
C ALA A 248 10.95 -4.51 -33.87
N SER A 249 10.95 -5.67 -33.21
CA SER A 249 12.03 -6.64 -33.34
C SER A 249 11.93 -7.45 -34.64
N PRO A 250 12.97 -7.50 -35.47
CA PRO A 250 12.98 -8.36 -36.67
C PRO A 250 12.92 -9.86 -36.30
N ARG A 251 13.25 -10.20 -35.05
CA ARG A 251 13.19 -11.57 -34.54
C ARG A 251 11.79 -11.99 -34.11
N LYS A 252 10.82 -11.09 -34.00
CA LYS A 252 9.42 -11.45 -33.74
C LYS A 252 8.85 -12.39 -34.82
N PRO A 253 8.22 -13.53 -34.49
CA PRO A 253 7.56 -14.39 -35.47
C PRO A 253 6.47 -13.66 -36.25
N ALA A 254 6.42 -13.90 -37.56
CA ALA A 254 5.40 -13.30 -38.42
C ALA A 254 4.01 -13.82 -38.05
N GLY A 255 3.03 -12.93 -37.93
CA GLY A 255 1.65 -13.28 -37.56
C GLY A 255 1.40 -13.49 -36.06
N LEU A 256 2.44 -13.42 -35.20
CA LEU A 256 2.24 -13.46 -33.75
C LEU A 256 1.65 -12.14 -33.24
N ASP A 257 0.39 -12.17 -32.81
CA ASP A 257 -0.25 -11.05 -32.13
C ASP A 257 -0.06 -11.12 -30.61
N PHE A 258 0.71 -10.18 -30.06
CA PHE A 258 0.86 -10.02 -28.61
C PHE A 258 0.14 -8.77 -28.08
N ARG A 259 -0.46 -7.95 -28.96
CA ARG A 259 -1.18 -6.73 -28.56
C ARG A 259 -2.49 -7.07 -27.88
N THR A 260 -3.22 -8.05 -28.40
CA THR A 260 -4.49 -8.50 -27.81
C THR A 260 -4.29 -9.01 -26.37
N PRO A 261 -3.32 -9.93 -26.10
CA PRO A 261 -2.96 -10.31 -24.73
C PRO A 261 -2.53 -9.14 -23.84
N THR A 262 -1.71 -8.20 -24.31
CA THR A 262 -1.29 -7.04 -23.51
C THR A 262 -2.47 -6.16 -23.11
N ARG A 263 -3.45 -5.93 -24.01
CA ARG A 263 -4.66 -5.18 -23.67
C ARG A 263 -5.53 -5.93 -22.67
N ALA A 264 -5.74 -7.23 -22.87
CA ALA A 264 -6.49 -8.07 -21.94
C ALA A 264 -5.85 -8.07 -20.54
N PHE A 265 -4.51 -8.10 -20.49
CA PHE A 265 -3.76 -8.03 -19.24
C PHE A 265 -4.04 -6.74 -18.47
N ASP A 266 -3.96 -5.59 -19.16
CA ASP A 266 -4.21 -4.29 -18.52
C ASP A 266 -5.64 -4.20 -17.98
N ASP A 267 -6.62 -4.72 -18.71
CA ASP A 267 -8.02 -4.77 -18.29
C ASP A 267 -8.25 -5.67 -17.06
N ILE A 268 -7.57 -6.81 -17.01
CA ILE A 268 -7.63 -7.75 -15.88
C ILE A 268 -6.92 -7.16 -14.66
N TRP A 269 -5.70 -6.64 -14.83
CA TRP A 269 -4.82 -6.20 -13.75
C TRP A 269 -5.21 -4.82 -13.22
N TYR A 270 -5.15 -3.80 -14.07
CA TYR A 270 -5.45 -2.41 -13.71
C TYR A 270 -6.95 -2.13 -13.74
N GLY A 271 -7.68 -2.74 -14.68
CA GLY A 271 -9.13 -2.61 -14.77
C GLY A 271 -9.90 -3.44 -13.73
N MET A 272 -9.22 -4.31 -12.97
CA MET A 272 -9.81 -5.19 -11.94
C MET A 272 -10.91 -6.13 -12.49
N ARG A 273 -10.89 -6.45 -13.80
CA ARG A 273 -11.94 -7.26 -14.48
C ARG A 273 -11.49 -8.70 -14.75
N CYS A 274 -11.15 -9.45 -13.69
CA CYS A 274 -10.84 -10.87 -13.82
C CYS A 274 -12.12 -11.72 -13.73
N LYS A 275 -12.35 -12.58 -14.72
CA LYS A 275 -13.45 -13.55 -14.81
C LYS A 275 -13.15 -14.88 -14.12
N GLY A 276 -11.91 -15.06 -13.65
CA GLY A 276 -11.49 -16.24 -12.90
C GLY A 276 -10.64 -17.18 -13.74
N TRP A 277 -10.91 -18.49 -13.66
CA TRP A 277 -10.13 -19.53 -14.31
C TRP A 277 -10.08 -19.41 -15.84
N GLU A 278 -11.12 -18.85 -16.47
CA GLU A 278 -11.19 -18.61 -17.91
C GLU A 278 -10.02 -17.73 -18.40
N ASP A 279 -9.73 -16.64 -17.68
CA ASP A 279 -8.63 -15.74 -18.04
C ASP A 279 -7.27 -16.44 -17.86
N VAL A 280 -7.12 -17.29 -16.83
CA VAL A 280 -5.89 -18.05 -16.61
C VAL A 280 -5.65 -19.02 -17.76
N ALA A 281 -6.69 -19.73 -18.19
CA ALA A 281 -6.62 -20.65 -19.32
C ALA A 281 -6.30 -19.92 -20.63
N GLU A 282 -6.86 -18.73 -20.85
CA GLU A 282 -6.57 -17.89 -22.01
C GLU A 282 -5.10 -17.44 -22.02
N PHE A 283 -4.58 -16.95 -20.89
CA PHE A 283 -3.18 -16.54 -20.78
C PHE A 283 -2.20 -17.71 -20.89
N ARG A 284 -2.57 -18.89 -20.40
CA ARG A 284 -1.78 -20.12 -20.57
C ARG A 284 -1.74 -20.52 -22.05
N SER A 285 -2.86 -20.43 -22.75
CA SER A 285 -2.93 -20.67 -24.19
C SER A 285 -2.08 -19.66 -24.97
N CYS A 286 -2.11 -18.39 -24.58
CA CYS A 286 -1.23 -17.36 -25.13
C CYS A 286 0.25 -17.69 -24.91
N TYR A 287 0.63 -18.13 -23.71
CA TYR A 287 2.01 -18.51 -23.40
C TYR A 287 2.50 -19.67 -24.30
N LEU A 288 1.67 -20.70 -24.49
CA LEU A 288 1.98 -21.82 -25.37
C LEU A 288 2.10 -21.37 -26.84
N LEU A 289 1.22 -20.48 -27.31
CA LEU A 289 1.28 -19.91 -28.66
C LEU A 289 2.58 -19.12 -28.88
N VAL A 290 2.96 -18.25 -27.93
CA VAL A 290 4.20 -17.49 -27.99
C VAL A 290 5.40 -18.43 -28.03
N THR A 291 5.42 -19.41 -27.14
CA THR A 291 6.49 -20.41 -27.04
C THR A 291 6.65 -21.20 -28.35
N GLY A 292 5.58 -21.76 -28.87
CA GLY A 292 5.62 -22.52 -30.12
C GLY A 292 6.00 -21.66 -31.34
N ALA A 293 5.53 -20.42 -31.40
CA ALA A 293 5.90 -19.50 -32.49
C ALA A 293 7.38 -19.11 -32.46
N LEU A 294 7.96 -18.96 -31.27
CA LEU A 294 9.39 -18.65 -31.10
C LEU A 294 10.26 -19.86 -31.44
N GLU A 295 9.87 -21.06 -31.01
CA GLU A 295 10.58 -22.31 -31.31
C GLU A 295 10.56 -22.61 -32.81
N ALA A 296 9.40 -22.45 -33.47
CA ALA A 296 9.26 -22.66 -34.91
C ALA A 296 10.11 -21.70 -35.77
N LYS A 297 10.45 -20.53 -35.25
CA LYS A 297 11.33 -19.56 -35.93
C LYS A 297 12.82 -19.80 -35.64
N ALA A 298 13.14 -20.48 -34.54
CA ALA A 298 14.50 -20.82 -34.18
C ALA A 298 15.01 -22.09 -34.89
N ALA A 299 14.09 -22.97 -35.31
CA ALA A 299 14.34 -24.14 -36.14
C ALA A 299 14.61 -23.77 -37.61
#